data_AF-A0A8I0T7E3-F1
#
_entry.id   AF-A0A8I0T7E3-F1
#
_cell.length_a   1.000
_cell.length_b   1.000
_cell.length_c   1.000
_cell.angle_alpha   90.00
_cell.angle_beta   90.00
_cell.angle_gamma   90.00
#
_symmetry.space_group_name_H-M   'P 1'
#
loop_
_entity.id
_entity.type
_entity.pdbx_description
1 polymer ?
#
loop_
_entity_poly.entity_id
_entity_poly.type
_entity_poly.pdbx_seq_one_letter_code
_entity_poly.pdbx_strand_id
1 'polypeptide(L)'
;MLKHRQVEAFRAVIISGSVSTAADILGITQPAVSRLVKDLEYETRLNLFERSGGRLVATGDAMALYREIDRSFVGLERIAGLARDLRERRGGSLRIAALPGLANGFLPAFAAGFLAKRPSLNMSLHGMNSHLVLEWISTGHCDLGIVENTQLTNVTIEELPPCDMVAVLPLQHRLVERERIVPEDFDNEDFISLIQPSVMHVMVDAIMRERGIIRRIKAETPLS
;
A
#
# COMPACT_ATOMS: atom_id res chain seq x y z
N MET A 1 -8.24 -9.82 -30.12
CA MET A 1 -7.31 -8.73 -29.74
C MET A 1 -8.03 -7.99 -28.67
N LEU A 2 -7.47 -7.95 -27.47
CA LEU A 2 -8.14 -7.41 -26.29
C LEU A 2 -8.62 -5.98 -26.56
N LYS A 3 -9.91 -5.73 -26.34
CA LYS A 3 -10.50 -4.40 -26.54
C LYS A 3 -10.44 -3.63 -25.24
N HIS A 4 -10.11 -2.34 -25.33
CA HIS A 4 -9.97 -1.46 -24.16
C HIS A 4 -11.20 -1.49 -23.22
N ARG A 5 -12.43 -1.48 -23.76
CA ARG A 5 -13.65 -1.53 -22.93
C ARG A 5 -13.84 -2.86 -22.17
N GLN A 6 -13.35 -3.98 -22.71
CA GLN A 6 -13.40 -5.27 -22.02
C GLN A 6 -12.47 -5.24 -20.80
N VAL A 7 -11.27 -4.73 -21.01
CA VAL A 7 -10.23 -4.56 -19.98
C VAL A 7 -10.68 -3.57 -18.89
N GLU A 8 -11.28 -2.46 -19.29
CA GLU A 8 -11.84 -1.44 -18.40
C GLU A 8 -12.99 -2.01 -17.53
N ALA A 9 -13.92 -2.75 -18.14
CA ALA A 9 -14.99 -3.43 -17.43
C ALA A 9 -14.48 -4.45 -16.42
N PHE A 10 -13.53 -5.29 -16.82
CA PHE A 10 -12.88 -6.24 -15.91
C PHE A 10 -12.21 -5.55 -14.73
N ARG A 11 -11.38 -4.52 -14.99
CA ARG A 11 -10.72 -3.73 -13.94
C ARG A 11 -11.72 -3.13 -12.95
N ALA A 12 -12.80 -2.53 -13.46
CA ALA A 12 -13.84 -1.95 -12.61
C ALA A 12 -14.54 -3.00 -11.73
N VAL A 13 -14.79 -4.21 -12.25
CA VAL A 13 -15.37 -5.32 -11.46
C VAL A 13 -14.41 -5.79 -10.38
N ILE A 14 -13.11 -5.91 -10.67
CA ILE A 14 -12.09 -6.29 -9.66
C ILE A 14 -12.02 -5.24 -8.55
N ILE A 15 -11.89 -3.96 -8.89
CA ILE A 15 -11.73 -2.87 -7.91
C ILE A 15 -12.97 -2.71 -7.04
N SER A 16 -14.16 -2.77 -7.63
CA SER A 16 -15.41 -2.57 -6.89
C SER A 16 -15.94 -3.82 -6.19
N GLY A 17 -15.47 -5.01 -6.58
CA GLY A 17 -16.00 -6.29 -6.13
C GLY A 17 -17.44 -6.58 -6.57
N SER A 18 -18.04 -5.72 -7.42
CA SER A 18 -19.44 -5.84 -7.82
C SER A 18 -19.67 -5.40 -9.26
N VAL A 19 -20.38 -6.23 -10.02
CA VAL A 19 -20.77 -5.91 -11.40
C VAL A 19 -21.75 -4.74 -11.45
N SER A 20 -22.62 -4.56 -10.45
CA SER A 20 -23.54 -3.42 -10.40
C SER A 20 -22.78 -2.12 -10.16
N THR A 21 -21.88 -2.11 -9.17
CA THR A 21 -21.07 -0.93 -8.86
C THR A 21 -20.12 -0.59 -10.01
N ALA A 22 -19.54 -1.59 -10.68
CA ALA A 22 -18.76 -1.36 -11.90
C ALA A 22 -19.58 -0.73 -13.03
N ALA A 23 -20.84 -1.13 -13.20
CA ALA A 23 -21.76 -0.54 -14.16
C ALA A 23 -22.02 0.94 -13.87
N ASP A 24 -22.25 1.29 -12.61
CA ASP A 24 -22.44 2.67 -12.17
C ASP A 24 -21.18 3.51 -12.44
N ILE A 25 -19.99 3.00 -12.10
CA ILE A 25 -18.70 3.66 -12.34
C ILE A 25 -18.48 3.93 -13.84
N LEU A 26 -18.87 2.98 -14.70
CA LEU A 26 -18.65 3.06 -16.15
C LEU A 26 -19.79 3.74 -16.92
N GLY A 27 -20.88 4.11 -16.24
CA GLY A 27 -22.06 4.71 -16.86
C GLY A 27 -22.75 3.80 -17.87
N ILE A 28 -22.74 2.49 -17.66
CA ILE A 28 -23.38 1.49 -18.54
C ILE A 28 -24.22 0.51 -17.72
N THR A 29 -25.03 -0.32 -18.40
CA THR A 29 -25.90 -1.27 -17.70
C THR A 29 -25.11 -2.47 -17.15
N GLN A 30 -25.59 -3.06 -16.05
CA GLN A 30 -24.99 -4.26 -15.45
C GLN A 30 -24.91 -5.48 -16.43
N PRO A 31 -25.89 -5.73 -17.32
CA PRO A 31 -25.75 -6.71 -18.40
C PRO A 31 -24.64 -6.36 -19.41
N ALA A 32 -24.40 -5.08 -19.70
CA ALA A 32 -23.32 -4.67 -20.59
C ALA A 32 -21.95 -4.93 -19.98
N VAL A 33 -21.73 -4.64 -18.69
CA VAL A 33 -20.51 -5.02 -17.97
C VAL A 33 -20.32 -6.53 -17.98
N SER A 34 -21.37 -7.28 -17.63
CA SER A 34 -21.31 -8.76 -17.62
C SER A 34 -20.91 -9.33 -18.98
N ARG A 35 -21.42 -8.74 -20.07
CA ARG A 35 -21.07 -9.14 -21.44
C ARG A 35 -19.61 -8.81 -21.76
N LEU A 36 -19.14 -7.62 -21.43
CA LEU A 36 -17.75 -7.21 -21.66
C LEU A 36 -16.76 -8.12 -20.93
N VAL A 37 -17.06 -8.51 -19.70
CA VAL A 37 -16.25 -9.46 -18.92
C VAL A 37 -16.28 -10.85 -19.55
N LYS A 38 -17.46 -11.36 -19.93
CA LYS A 38 -17.56 -12.67 -20.61
C LYS A 38 -16.83 -12.69 -21.96
N ASP A 39 -16.89 -11.60 -22.71
CA ASP A 39 -16.15 -11.47 -23.97
C ASP A 39 -14.63 -11.50 -23.71
N LEU A 40 -14.17 -10.92 -22.59
CA LEU A 40 -12.76 -11.01 -22.17
C LEU A 40 -12.35 -12.44 -21.80
N GLU A 41 -13.18 -13.13 -21.00
CA GLU A 41 -12.98 -14.54 -20.65
C GLU A 41 -12.91 -15.42 -21.91
N TYR A 42 -13.80 -15.17 -22.88
CA TYR A 42 -13.81 -15.88 -24.15
C TYR A 42 -12.55 -15.62 -24.99
N GLU A 43 -12.10 -14.36 -25.11
CA GLU A 43 -10.90 -14.01 -25.88
C GLU A 43 -9.62 -14.54 -25.23
N THR A 44 -9.52 -14.50 -23.90
CA THR A 44 -8.35 -14.96 -23.14
C THR A 44 -8.36 -16.47 -22.87
N ARG A 45 -9.53 -17.12 -22.98
CA ARG A 45 -9.79 -18.50 -22.57
C ARG A 45 -9.51 -18.75 -21.09
N LEU A 46 -9.68 -17.71 -20.26
CA LEU A 46 -9.53 -17.77 -18.82
C LEU A 46 -10.91 -17.69 -18.16
N ASN A 47 -11.08 -18.44 -17.08
CA ASN A 47 -12.17 -18.19 -16.14
C ASN A 47 -11.66 -17.13 -15.15
N LEU A 48 -12.14 -15.91 -15.28
CA LEU A 48 -11.68 -14.79 -14.48
C LEU A 48 -12.49 -14.67 -13.18
N PHE A 49 -13.74 -15.15 -13.19
CA PHE A 49 -14.56 -15.17 -12.00
C PHE A 49 -15.24 -16.51 -11.79
N GLU A 50 -15.43 -16.84 -10.52
CA GLU A 50 -16.20 -18.01 -10.08
C GLU A 50 -17.27 -17.61 -9.07
N ARG A 51 -18.23 -18.50 -8.84
CA ARG A 51 -19.25 -18.31 -7.82
C ARG A 51 -18.92 -19.15 -6.59
N SER A 52 -18.68 -18.49 -5.46
CA SER A 52 -18.50 -19.14 -4.17
C SER A 52 -19.49 -18.55 -3.17
N GLY A 53 -20.35 -19.40 -2.59
CA GLY A 53 -21.38 -18.96 -1.63
C GLY A 53 -22.34 -17.89 -2.18
N GLY A 54 -22.64 -17.92 -3.48
CA GLY A 54 -23.49 -16.92 -4.16
C GLY A 54 -22.79 -15.60 -4.52
N ARG A 55 -21.54 -15.40 -4.08
CA ARG A 55 -20.73 -14.22 -4.42
C ARG A 55 -19.86 -14.50 -5.64
N LEU A 56 -19.60 -13.44 -6.41
CA LEU A 56 -18.63 -13.46 -7.50
C LEU A 56 -17.24 -13.26 -6.92
N VAL A 57 -16.32 -14.19 -7.17
CA VAL A 57 -14.95 -14.17 -6.63
C VAL A 57 -13.97 -14.22 -7.79
N ALA A 58 -12.94 -13.38 -7.76
CA ALA A 58 -11.88 -13.37 -8.77
C ALA A 58 -10.98 -14.60 -8.63
N THR A 59 -10.61 -15.23 -9.74
CA THR A 59 -9.68 -16.37 -9.75
C THR A 59 -8.23 -15.92 -9.61
N GLY A 60 -7.31 -16.87 -9.40
CA GLY A 60 -5.87 -16.58 -9.40
C GLY A 60 -5.39 -15.97 -10.73
N ASP A 61 -5.91 -16.47 -11.86
CA ASP A 61 -5.62 -15.95 -13.19
C ASP A 61 -6.15 -14.52 -13.37
N ALA A 62 -7.33 -14.21 -12.81
CA ALA A 62 -7.84 -12.85 -12.82
C ALA A 62 -6.96 -11.89 -12.04
N MET A 63 -6.47 -12.28 -10.86
CA MET A 63 -5.56 -11.43 -10.10
C MET A 63 -4.21 -11.24 -10.82
N ALA A 64 -3.71 -12.26 -11.53
CA ALA A 64 -2.51 -12.13 -12.34
C ALA A 64 -2.73 -11.18 -13.54
N LEU A 65 -3.83 -11.34 -14.26
CA LEU A 65 -4.21 -10.46 -15.38
C LEU A 65 -4.46 -9.03 -14.92
N TYR A 66 -5.12 -8.85 -13.77
CA TYR A 66 -5.39 -7.55 -13.17
C TYR A 66 -4.10 -6.75 -12.91
N ARG A 67 -3.04 -7.38 -12.37
CA ARG A 67 -1.77 -6.68 -12.13
C ARG A 67 -1.17 -6.08 -13.40
N GLU A 68 -1.22 -6.80 -14.52
CA GLU A 68 -0.69 -6.30 -15.81
C GLU A 68 -1.58 -5.20 -16.41
N ILE A 69 -2.89 -5.37 -16.29
CA ILE A 69 -3.88 -4.36 -16.71
C ILE A 69 -3.69 -3.08 -15.90
N ASP A 70 -3.60 -3.19 -14.58
CA ASP A 70 -3.50 -2.04 -13.70
C ASP A 70 -2.23 -1.22 -13.99
N ARG A 71 -1.08 -1.90 -14.18
CA ARG A 71 0.17 -1.27 -14.63
C ARG A 71 0.01 -0.50 -15.95
N SER A 72 -0.71 -1.06 -16.92
CA SER A 72 -0.97 -0.41 -18.20
C SER A 72 -1.85 0.83 -18.05
N PHE A 73 -2.88 0.77 -17.20
CA PHE A 73 -3.75 1.90 -16.90
C PHE A 73 -3.02 3.04 -16.19
N VAL A 74 -2.12 2.73 -15.27
CA VAL A 74 -1.22 3.71 -14.66
C VAL A 74 -0.40 4.45 -15.70
N GLY A 75 0.14 3.73 -16.69
CA GLY A 75 0.85 4.34 -17.82
C GLY A 75 -0.01 5.35 -18.58
N LEU A 76 -1.27 5.00 -18.86
CA LEU A 76 -2.22 5.91 -19.53
C LEU A 76 -2.56 7.13 -18.68
N GLU A 77 -2.79 6.94 -17.37
CA GLU A 77 -3.04 8.03 -16.43
C GLU A 77 -1.85 8.98 -16.34
N ARG A 78 -0.62 8.47 -16.34
CA ARG A 78 0.61 9.28 -16.38
C ARG A 78 0.72 10.09 -17.67
N ILE A 79 0.40 9.51 -18.82
CA ILE A 79 0.37 10.24 -20.10
C ILE A 79 -0.65 11.38 -20.04
N ALA A 80 -1.85 11.11 -19.53
CA ALA A 80 -2.89 12.12 -19.36
C ALA A 80 -2.49 13.23 -18.36
N GLY A 81 -1.83 12.87 -17.27
CA GLY A 81 -1.26 13.78 -16.28
C GLY A 81 -0.17 14.67 -16.88
N LEU A 82 0.78 14.08 -17.60
CA LEU A 82 1.84 14.83 -18.29
C LEU A 82 1.26 15.81 -19.31
N ALA A 83 0.28 15.40 -20.12
CA ALA A 83 -0.37 16.30 -21.08
C ALA A 83 -1.04 17.50 -20.39
N ARG A 84 -1.64 17.30 -19.21
CA ARG A 84 -2.21 18.35 -18.38
C ARG A 84 -1.13 19.29 -17.83
N ASP A 85 -0.07 18.72 -17.27
CA ASP A 85 1.03 19.50 -16.69
C ASP A 85 1.74 20.35 -17.76
N LEU A 86 1.96 19.80 -18.95
CA LEU A 86 2.50 20.52 -20.11
C LEU A 86 1.59 21.68 -20.54
N ARG A 87 0.28 21.45 -20.61
CA ARG A 87 -0.71 22.49 -20.94
C ARG A 87 -0.73 23.60 -19.90
N GLU A 88 -0.62 23.26 -18.62
CA GLU A 88 -0.72 24.19 -17.49
C GLU A 88 0.65 24.78 -17.09
N ARG A 89 1.73 24.45 -17.82
CA ARG A 89 3.12 24.82 -17.50
C ARG A 89 3.51 24.49 -16.04
N ARG A 90 2.94 23.41 -15.49
CA ARG A 90 3.29 22.90 -14.17
C ARG A 90 4.65 22.22 -14.23
N GLY A 91 5.40 22.28 -13.15
CA GLY A 91 6.76 21.74 -13.02
C GLY A 91 6.81 20.23 -12.82
N GLY A 92 5.72 19.52 -13.13
CA GLY A 92 5.56 18.08 -12.94
C GLY A 92 4.85 17.69 -11.64
N SER A 93 4.81 16.37 -11.41
CA SER A 93 4.23 15.75 -10.21
C SER A 93 5.20 14.73 -9.62
N LEU A 94 5.22 14.64 -8.28
CA LEU A 94 6.00 13.67 -7.51
C LEU A 94 5.07 12.90 -6.57
N ARG A 95 4.95 11.58 -6.77
CA ARG A 95 4.07 10.70 -5.99
C ARG A 95 4.93 9.82 -5.10
N ILE A 96 4.77 9.94 -3.79
CA ILE A 96 5.56 9.20 -2.80
C ILE A 96 4.62 8.30 -2.01
N ALA A 97 4.95 7.02 -1.94
CA ALA A 97 4.30 6.07 -1.03
C ALA A 97 5.27 5.74 0.11
N ALA A 98 4.77 5.70 1.34
CA ALA A 98 5.58 5.39 2.49
C ALA A 98 4.76 4.70 3.57
N LEU A 99 5.45 4.10 4.55
CA LEU A 99 4.83 3.69 5.81
C LEU A 99 4.01 4.85 6.39
N PRO A 100 2.82 4.59 6.97
CA PRO A 100 1.90 5.66 7.35
C PRO A 100 2.54 6.74 8.24
N GLY A 101 3.51 6.38 9.08
CA GLY A 101 4.04 7.30 10.10
C GLY A 101 5.03 8.28 9.51
N LEU A 102 5.71 7.83 8.45
CA LEU A 102 6.50 8.70 7.60
C LEU A 102 5.59 9.56 6.73
N ALA A 103 4.54 8.97 6.12
CA ALA A 103 3.61 9.69 5.24
C ALA A 103 2.81 10.79 5.95
N ASN A 104 2.47 10.59 7.23
CA ASN A 104 1.62 11.48 8.01
C ASN A 104 2.43 12.45 8.89
N GLY A 105 3.62 12.07 9.34
CA GLY A 105 4.45 12.89 10.23
C GLY A 105 5.65 13.54 9.54
N PHE A 106 6.62 12.72 9.14
CA PHE A 106 7.92 13.19 8.64
C PHE A 106 7.87 13.82 7.25
N LEU A 107 7.25 13.13 6.29
CA LEU A 107 7.22 13.55 4.88
C LEU A 107 6.47 14.87 4.65
N PRO A 108 5.35 15.18 5.32
CA PRO A 108 4.69 16.47 5.17
C PRO A 108 5.59 17.65 5.58
N ALA A 109 6.36 17.51 6.67
CA ALA A 109 7.30 18.55 7.10
C ALA A 109 8.44 18.76 6.09
N PHE A 110 8.97 17.67 5.54
CA PHE A 110 9.94 17.73 4.44
C PHE A 110 9.34 18.35 3.18
N ALA A 111 8.14 17.92 2.80
CA ALA A 111 7.42 18.37 1.61
C ALA A 111 7.19 19.89 1.63
N ALA A 112 6.81 20.46 2.78
CA ALA A 112 6.62 21.90 2.93
C ALA A 112 7.86 22.70 2.51
N GLY A 113 9.04 22.33 3.02
CA GLY A 113 10.31 22.98 2.67
C GLY A 113 10.75 22.70 1.22
N PHE A 114 10.47 21.48 0.72
CA PHE A 114 10.83 21.08 -0.64
C PHE A 114 9.99 21.80 -1.71
N LEU A 115 8.69 21.93 -1.47
CA LEU A 115 7.71 22.59 -2.35
C LEU A 115 7.84 24.12 -2.31
N ALA A 116 8.21 24.71 -1.17
CA ALA A 116 8.47 26.15 -1.09
C ALA A 116 9.54 26.62 -2.09
N LYS A 117 10.52 25.76 -2.39
CA LYS A 117 11.58 26.02 -3.38
C LYS A 117 11.18 25.65 -4.81
N ARG A 118 10.01 25.01 -5.01
CA ARG A 118 9.52 24.49 -6.30
C ARG A 118 8.01 24.75 -6.45
N PRO A 119 7.56 26.01 -6.61
CA PRO A 119 6.14 26.36 -6.55
C PRO A 119 5.27 25.72 -7.64
N SER A 120 5.89 25.27 -8.73
CA SER A 120 5.21 24.63 -9.85
C SER A 120 5.10 23.11 -9.72
N LEU A 121 5.76 22.50 -8.73
CA LEU A 121 5.73 21.06 -8.50
C LEU A 121 4.51 20.68 -7.65
N ASN A 122 3.77 19.66 -8.06
CA ASN A 122 2.77 19.02 -7.22
C ASN A 122 3.34 17.77 -6.55
N MET A 123 2.95 17.50 -5.31
CA MET A 123 3.35 16.29 -4.59
C MET A 123 2.13 15.59 -3.99
N SER A 124 2.08 14.27 -4.10
CA SER A 124 1.13 13.44 -3.35
C SER A 124 1.88 12.47 -2.44
N LEU A 125 1.37 12.32 -1.22
CA LEU A 125 1.91 11.41 -0.21
C LEU A 125 0.86 10.36 0.10
N HIS A 126 1.25 9.09 0.07
CA HIS A 126 0.36 7.95 0.31
C HIS A 126 0.90 7.11 1.46
N GLY A 127 0.13 6.99 2.55
CA GLY A 127 0.44 6.13 3.69
C GLY A 127 -0.08 4.71 3.48
N MET A 128 0.81 3.72 3.40
CA MET A 128 0.45 2.30 3.25
C MET A 128 1.58 1.38 3.76
N ASN A 129 1.27 0.09 3.96
CA ASN A 129 2.29 -0.88 4.40
C ASN A 129 3.35 -1.15 3.31
N SER A 130 4.52 -1.67 3.70
CA SER A 130 5.66 -1.90 2.79
C SER A 130 5.30 -2.70 1.54
N HIS A 131 4.48 -3.75 1.68
CA HIS A 131 4.11 -4.61 0.54
C HIS A 131 3.33 -3.83 -0.53
N LEU A 132 2.37 -3.00 -0.11
CA LEU A 132 1.61 -2.14 -1.02
C LEU A 132 2.47 -1.03 -1.61
N VAL A 133 3.38 -0.43 -0.81
CA VAL A 133 4.35 0.55 -1.35
C VAL A 133 5.15 -0.09 -2.48
N LEU A 134 5.72 -1.27 -2.26
CA LEU A 134 6.52 -1.99 -3.25
C LEU A 134 5.71 -2.35 -4.51
N GLU A 135 4.47 -2.80 -4.34
CA GLU A 135 3.55 -3.03 -5.44
C GLU A 135 3.33 -1.74 -6.26
N TRP A 136 3.04 -0.63 -5.61
CA TRP A 136 2.79 0.66 -6.24
C TRP A 136 4.02 1.23 -6.96
N ILE A 137 5.23 0.97 -6.46
CA ILE A 137 6.47 1.32 -7.17
C ILE A 137 6.68 0.43 -8.39
N SER A 138 6.50 -0.88 -8.26
CA SER A 138 6.71 -1.83 -9.36
C SER A 138 5.74 -1.60 -10.53
N THR A 139 4.52 -1.16 -10.23
CA THR A 139 3.44 -0.85 -11.19
C THR A 139 3.43 0.61 -11.65
N GLY A 140 4.24 1.47 -11.02
CA GLY A 140 4.43 2.87 -11.42
C GLY A 140 3.36 3.86 -10.89
N HIS A 141 2.51 3.41 -9.96
CA HIS A 141 1.54 4.25 -9.23
C HIS A 141 2.23 5.36 -8.44
N CYS A 142 3.40 5.06 -7.88
CA CYS A 142 4.27 6.02 -7.22
C CYS A 142 5.64 6.08 -7.89
N ASP A 143 6.32 7.20 -7.67
CA ASP A 143 7.65 7.49 -8.20
C ASP A 143 8.75 7.14 -7.18
N LEU A 144 8.46 7.27 -5.87
CA LEU A 144 9.35 6.90 -4.77
C LEU A 144 8.60 6.14 -3.66
N GLY A 145 9.24 5.11 -3.10
CA GLY A 145 8.70 4.28 -2.02
C GLY A 145 9.62 4.27 -0.81
N ILE A 146 9.10 4.44 0.40
CA ILE A 146 9.84 4.24 1.66
C ILE A 146 9.23 3.08 2.43
N VAL A 147 10.02 2.05 2.69
CA VAL A 147 9.56 0.77 3.23
C VAL A 147 10.48 0.23 4.31
N GLU A 148 9.91 -0.59 5.19
CA GLU A 148 10.66 -1.51 6.04
C GLU A 148 10.78 -2.88 5.33
N ASN A 149 12.00 -3.42 5.26
CA ASN A 149 12.36 -4.78 4.78
C ASN A 149 12.08 -5.09 3.29
N THR A 150 13.10 -5.51 2.53
CA THR A 150 12.95 -5.78 1.09
C THR A 150 13.80 -6.95 0.59
N GLN A 151 13.15 -8.08 0.30
CA GLN A 151 13.69 -9.08 -0.62
C GLN A 151 12.81 -9.14 -1.88
N LEU A 152 12.85 -8.10 -2.71
CA LEU A 152 12.15 -8.10 -3.99
C LEU A 152 13.10 -7.80 -5.14
N THR A 153 12.85 -8.51 -6.24
CA THR A 153 13.42 -8.23 -7.55
C THR A 153 12.52 -7.24 -8.28
N ASN A 154 13.10 -6.38 -9.13
CA ASN A 154 12.44 -5.41 -10.01
C ASN A 154 12.21 -3.97 -9.48
N VAL A 155 12.81 -3.59 -8.35
CA VAL A 155 12.91 -2.19 -7.91
C VAL A 155 14.36 -1.86 -7.56
N THR A 156 14.78 -0.61 -7.77
CA THR A 156 16.07 -0.13 -7.26
C THR A 156 15.86 0.26 -5.81
N ILE A 157 16.74 -0.22 -4.92
CA ILE A 157 16.64 -0.01 -3.48
C ILE A 157 17.89 0.73 -3.04
N GLU A 158 17.69 1.82 -2.32
CA GLU A 158 18.74 2.56 -1.64
C GLU A 158 18.51 2.41 -0.14
N GLU A 159 19.51 1.89 0.58
CA GLU A 159 19.42 1.74 2.03
C GLU A 159 19.56 3.11 2.70
N LEU A 160 18.54 3.47 3.47
CA LEU A 160 18.61 4.62 4.36
C LEU A 160 19.35 4.25 5.66
N PRO A 161 19.99 5.21 6.34
CA PRO A 161 20.57 4.96 7.65
C PRO A 161 19.56 4.31 8.61
N PRO A 162 20.00 3.37 9.46
CA PRO A 162 19.12 2.71 10.40
C PRO A 162 18.50 3.73 11.37
N CYS A 163 17.25 3.50 11.74
CA CYS A 163 16.57 4.24 12.80
C CYS A 163 16.45 3.38 14.05
N ASP A 164 16.57 4.01 15.22
CA ASP A 164 16.43 3.32 16.49
C ASP A 164 14.96 2.96 16.75
N MET A 165 14.70 1.69 17.02
CA MET A 165 13.44 1.24 17.58
C MET A 165 13.52 1.34 19.11
N VAL A 166 12.74 2.24 19.69
CA VAL A 166 12.79 2.56 21.12
C VAL A 166 11.53 2.10 21.86
N ALA A 167 11.69 1.79 23.15
CA ALA A 167 10.55 1.60 24.05
C ALA A 167 10.01 2.98 24.49
N VAL A 168 8.70 3.19 24.33
CA VAL A 168 8.02 4.39 24.81
C VAL A 168 7.24 4.03 26.07
N LEU A 169 7.49 4.77 27.14
CA LEU A 169 6.90 4.52 28.45
C LEU A 169 6.08 5.73 28.90
N PRO A 170 4.99 5.53 29.66
CA PRO A 170 4.36 6.62 30.42
C PRO A 170 5.38 7.32 31.33
N LEU A 171 5.25 8.65 31.51
CA LEU A 171 6.17 9.44 32.34
C LEU A 171 6.29 8.94 33.79
N GLN A 172 5.28 8.22 34.29
CA GLN A 172 5.21 7.68 35.66
C GLN A 172 5.48 6.17 35.71
N HIS A 173 6.01 5.59 34.64
CA HIS A 173 6.30 4.16 34.57
C HIS A 173 7.51 3.78 35.44
N ARG A 174 7.48 2.63 36.12
CA ARG A 174 8.55 2.20 37.04
C ARG A 174 9.95 2.10 36.42
N LEU A 175 10.00 1.99 35.09
CA LEU A 175 11.25 1.84 34.34
C LEU A 175 11.86 3.18 33.90
N VAL A 176 11.18 4.33 34.14
CA VAL A 176 11.68 5.66 33.74
C VAL A 176 12.99 6.04 34.42
N GLU A 177 13.19 5.61 35.67
CA GLU A 177 14.40 5.95 36.45
C GLU A 177 15.59 5.04 36.13
N ARG A 178 15.43 4.03 35.26
CA ARG A 178 16.52 3.11 34.93
C ARG A 178 17.40 3.68 33.83
N GLU A 179 18.71 3.69 34.06
CA GLU A 179 19.72 4.05 33.04
C GLU A 179 19.75 3.07 31.86
N ARG A 180 19.40 1.80 32.10
CA ARG A 180 19.34 0.76 31.09
C ARG A 180 18.16 -0.15 31.36
N ILE A 181 17.36 -0.39 30.31
CA ILE A 181 16.22 -1.29 30.33
C ILE A 181 16.56 -2.53 29.51
N VAL A 182 16.24 -3.71 30.03
CA VAL A 182 16.39 -5.01 29.35
C VAL A 182 15.04 -5.70 29.19
N PRO A 183 14.87 -6.68 28.28
CA PRO A 183 13.60 -7.39 28.08
C PRO A 183 12.98 -7.92 29.38
N GLU A 184 13.79 -8.44 30.29
CA GLU A 184 13.37 -9.00 31.59
C GLU A 184 12.70 -7.97 32.49
N ASP A 185 13.00 -6.68 32.31
CA ASP A 185 12.37 -5.60 33.08
C ASP A 185 10.90 -5.42 32.73
N PHE A 186 10.45 -5.92 31.58
CA PHE A 186 9.07 -5.88 31.12
C PHE A 186 8.26 -7.11 31.54
N ASP A 187 8.81 -7.98 32.39
CA ASP A 187 8.03 -9.09 32.92
C ASP A 187 6.79 -8.59 33.65
N ASN A 188 5.64 -9.21 33.35
CA ASN A 188 4.31 -8.80 33.79
C ASN A 188 3.84 -7.38 33.40
N GLU A 189 4.54 -6.69 32.50
CA GLU A 189 4.07 -5.40 31.97
C GLU A 189 3.06 -5.57 30.84
N ASP A 190 2.13 -4.62 30.78
CA ASP A 190 1.12 -4.54 29.73
C ASP A 190 1.68 -3.82 28.49
N PHE A 191 1.50 -4.43 27.32
CA PHE A 191 1.98 -3.90 26.04
C PHE A 191 0.85 -3.36 25.17
N ILE A 192 1.14 -2.24 24.50
CA ILE A 192 0.46 -1.84 23.26
C ILE A 192 1.38 -2.29 22.12
N SER A 193 0.88 -3.13 21.21
CA SER A 193 1.67 -3.70 20.13
C SER A 193 1.17 -3.24 18.76
N LEU A 194 1.98 -3.44 17.73
CA LEU A 194 1.57 -3.23 16.34
C LEU A 194 0.69 -4.39 15.87
N ILE A 195 -0.37 -4.10 15.10
CA ILE A 195 -1.23 -5.12 14.48
C ILE A 195 -0.43 -5.96 13.48
N GLN A 196 -0.67 -7.27 13.46
CA GLN A 196 -0.08 -8.17 12.47
C GLN A 196 -0.78 -8.08 11.10
N PRO A 197 -0.05 -8.28 9.98
CA PRO A 197 1.39 -8.58 9.88
C PRO A 197 2.25 -7.31 9.99
N SER A 198 3.16 -7.26 10.97
CA SER A 198 4.14 -6.19 11.14
C SER A 198 5.51 -6.79 11.44
N VAL A 199 6.54 -6.34 10.71
CA VAL A 199 7.92 -6.81 10.94
C VAL A 199 8.41 -6.39 12.31
N MET A 200 8.11 -5.16 12.73
CA MET A 200 8.43 -4.66 14.06
C MET A 200 7.77 -5.50 15.16
N HIS A 201 6.51 -5.92 14.99
CA HIS A 201 5.86 -6.83 15.94
C HIS A 201 6.67 -8.13 16.10
N VAL A 202 7.05 -8.76 14.99
CA VAL A 202 7.80 -10.02 14.98
C VAL A 202 9.19 -9.85 15.61
N MET A 203 9.88 -8.74 15.29
CA MET A 203 11.20 -8.45 15.85
C MET A 203 11.16 -8.26 17.37
N VAL A 204 10.20 -7.49 17.89
CA VAL A 204 10.04 -7.29 19.34
C VAL A 204 9.68 -8.61 20.03
N ASP A 205 8.80 -9.41 19.42
CA ASP A 205 8.45 -10.74 19.95
C ASP A 205 9.66 -11.68 20.01
N ALA A 206 10.50 -11.68 18.96
CA ALA A 206 11.71 -12.48 18.93
C ALA A 206 12.68 -12.07 20.04
N ILE A 207 12.96 -10.77 20.19
CA ILE A 207 13.86 -10.24 21.23
C ILE A 207 13.37 -10.61 22.64
N MET A 208 12.05 -10.50 22.89
CA MET A 208 11.48 -10.82 24.20
C MET A 208 11.51 -12.33 24.47
N ARG A 209 11.14 -13.15 23.49
CA ARG A 209 11.11 -14.62 23.64
C ARG A 209 12.51 -15.22 23.79
N GLU A 210 13.52 -14.67 23.14
CA GLU A 210 14.92 -15.08 23.34
C GLU A 210 15.37 -14.93 24.80
N ARG A 211 14.72 -14.05 25.57
CA ARG A 211 14.94 -13.83 27.00
C ARG A 211 13.89 -14.51 27.90
N GLY A 212 13.03 -15.34 27.32
CA GLY A 212 11.96 -16.04 28.05
C GLY A 212 10.79 -15.16 28.46
N ILE A 213 10.69 -13.93 27.93
CA ILE A 213 9.62 -12.99 28.26
C ILE A 213 8.48 -13.10 27.24
N ILE A 214 7.26 -13.30 27.74
CA ILE A 214 6.05 -13.33 26.94
C ILE A 214 5.29 -12.02 27.17
N ARG A 215 5.18 -11.20 26.13
CA ARG A 215 4.49 -9.91 26.21
C ARG A 215 3.00 -10.08 26.50
N ARG A 216 2.48 -9.35 27.50
CA ARG A 216 1.04 -9.27 27.77
C ARG A 216 0.42 -8.16 26.92
N ILE A 217 0.01 -8.49 25.70
CA ILE A 217 -0.59 -7.53 24.77
C ILE A 217 -2.01 -7.18 25.24
N LYS A 218 -2.24 -5.90 25.58
CA LYS A 218 -3.55 -5.36 26.00
C LYS A 218 -4.30 -4.65 24.87
N ALA A 219 -3.56 -4.08 23.94
CA ALA A 219 -4.12 -3.40 22.79
C ALA A 219 -3.19 -3.57 21.59
N GLU A 220 -3.77 -3.51 20.40
CA GLU A 220 -3.02 -3.49 19.15
C GLU A 220 -3.47 -2.29 18.31
N THR A 221 -2.53 -1.64 17.64
CA THR A 221 -2.76 -0.50 16.75
C THR A 221 -1.96 -0.67 15.46
N PRO A 222 -2.42 -0.19 14.29
CA PRO A 222 -1.54 -0.10 13.14
C PRO A 222 -0.37 0.85 13.44
N LEU A 223 0.72 0.71 12.69
CA LEU A 223 1.75 1.73 12.62
C LEU A 223 1.08 2.99 12.04
N SER A 224 1.01 4.06 12.85
CA SER A 224 0.48 5.39 12.46
C SER A 224 1.05 5.84 11.16
#